data_AF-A0A661DAV4-F1
#
_entry.id   AF-A0A661DAV4-F1
#
_cell.length_a   1.000
_cell.length_b   1.000
_cell.length_c   1.000
_cell.angle_alpha   90.00
_cell.angle_beta   90.00
_cell.angle_gamma   90.00
#
_symmetry.space_group_name_H-M   'P 1'
#
loop_
_entity.id
_entity.type
_entity.pdbx_description
1 polymer ?
#
loop_
_entity_poly.entity_id
_entity_poly.type
_entity_poly.pdbx_seq_one_letter_code
_entity_poly.pdbx_strand_id
1 'polypeptide(L)'
;MLQYQEQAEYLLVEGVGGWLVPLNEQETVADLAALLNFPVILVVNLRLGCINQALLTAQAIEQTGMKIAGWIANNAVSEEENPMTHQAENIHSLKERLNAPLLGVLPYFSIDELNKEQPFFDFIDMEKYHL
;
A
#
# COMPACT_ATOMS: atom_id res chain seq x y z
N MET A 1 24.65 -2.79 -1.72
CA MET A 1 23.82 -3.65 -0.85
C MET A 1 23.56 -2.84 0.42
N LEU A 2 22.30 -2.68 0.84
CA LEU A 2 21.97 -1.87 2.02
C LEU A 2 22.47 -2.60 3.28
N GLN A 3 23.06 -1.87 4.22
CA GLN A 3 23.65 -2.45 5.45
C GLN A 3 22.66 -3.31 6.26
N TYR A 4 21.36 -3.06 6.11
CA TYR A 4 20.29 -3.72 6.86
C TYR A 4 19.90 -5.11 6.32
N GLN A 5 20.31 -5.48 5.09
CA GLN A 5 19.88 -6.74 4.48
C GLN A 5 20.41 -8.00 5.19
N GLU A 6 21.51 -7.88 5.95
CA GLU A 6 22.06 -9.00 6.72
C GLU A 6 21.51 -9.09 8.16
N GLN A 7 20.65 -8.15 8.58
CA GLN A 7 20.22 -8.02 9.98
C GLN A 7 18.72 -8.29 10.21
N ALA A 8 17.94 -8.46 9.14
CA ALA A 8 16.50 -8.66 9.23
C ALA A 8 16.02 -9.70 8.20
N GLU A 9 15.01 -10.47 8.59
CA GLU A 9 14.32 -11.42 7.69
C GLU A 9 13.46 -10.68 6.66
N TYR A 10 12.89 -9.54 7.05
CA TYR A 10 12.11 -8.65 6.20
C TYR A 10 12.63 -7.21 6.27
N LEU A 11 12.70 -6.55 5.12
CA LEU A 11 13.01 -5.13 5.01
C LEU A 11 11.84 -4.40 4.36
N LEU A 12 11.13 -3.59 5.15
CA LEU A 12 10.08 -2.70 4.67
C LEU A 12 10.64 -1.28 4.57
N VAL A 13 10.38 -0.61 3.43
CA VAL A 13 10.72 0.79 3.22
C VAL A 13 9.44 1.56 2.99
N GLU A 14 9.13 2.49 3.89
CA GLU A 14 8.04 3.45 3.69
C GLU A 14 8.56 4.69 2.97
N GLY A 15 7.82 5.14 1.95
CA GLY A 15 8.07 6.42 1.30
C GLY A 15 7.55 7.60 2.11
N VAL A 16 7.35 8.74 1.47
CA VAL A 16 6.70 9.92 2.06
C VAL A 16 5.58 10.40 1.17
N GLY A 17 4.35 10.38 1.68
CA GLY A 17 3.17 10.74 0.90
C GLY A 17 2.90 9.77 -0.26
N GLY A 18 2.64 10.31 -1.45
CA GLY A 18 2.31 9.54 -2.65
C GLY A 18 3.50 9.30 -3.60
N TRP A 19 3.26 8.48 -4.63
CA TRP A 19 4.28 8.02 -5.59
C TRP A 19 5.10 9.13 -6.26
N LEU A 20 4.45 10.24 -6.63
CA LEU A 20 5.08 11.37 -7.33
C LEU A 20 5.37 12.55 -6.40
N VAL A 21 5.43 12.33 -5.08
CA VAL A 21 5.82 13.38 -4.14
C VAL A 21 7.30 13.74 -4.38
N PRO A 22 7.63 15.03 -4.55
CA PRO A 22 8.99 15.48 -4.74
C PRO A 22 9.81 15.28 -3.46
N LEU A 23 11.01 14.70 -3.61
CA LEU A 23 12.02 14.61 -2.56
C LEU A 23 12.96 15.82 -2.61
N ASN A 24 13.20 16.33 -3.82
CA ASN A 24 13.93 17.57 -4.09
C ASN A 24 13.41 18.19 -5.39
N GLU A 25 14.17 19.13 -5.96
CA GLU A 25 13.78 19.84 -7.18
C GLU A 25 13.77 18.96 -8.44
N GLN A 26 14.43 17.80 -8.43
CA GLN A 26 14.61 16.92 -9.58
C GLN A 26 14.00 15.53 -9.39
N GLU A 27 13.94 15.03 -8.16
CA GLU A 27 13.60 13.64 -7.84
C GLU A 27 12.32 13.53 -7.02
N THR A 28 11.64 12.41 -7.17
CA THR A 28 10.41 12.03 -6.49
C THR A 28 10.58 10.70 -5.74
N VAL A 29 9.57 10.32 -4.96
CA VAL A 29 9.50 8.99 -4.32
C VAL A 29 9.63 7.86 -5.36
N ALA A 30 9.10 8.05 -6.57
CA ALA A 30 9.23 7.09 -7.67
C ALA A 30 10.70 6.86 -8.07
N ASP A 31 11.52 7.90 -8.11
CA ASP A 31 12.94 7.81 -8.45
C ASP A 31 13.71 7.05 -7.37
N LEU A 32 13.39 7.30 -6.10
CA LEU A 32 13.95 6.54 -4.98
C LEU A 32 13.54 5.05 -5.06
N ALA A 33 12.27 4.76 -5.34
CA ALA A 33 11.78 3.40 -5.47
C ALA A 33 12.48 2.66 -6.63
N ALA A 34 12.65 3.32 -7.78
CA ALA A 34 13.37 2.78 -8.93
C ALA A 34 14.86 2.54 -8.61
N LEU A 35 15.50 3.43 -7.85
CA LEU A 35 16.89 3.26 -7.40
C LEU A 35 17.07 2.05 -6.48
N LEU A 36 16.13 1.84 -5.55
CA LEU A 36 16.13 0.69 -4.65
C LEU A 36 15.75 -0.61 -5.36
N ASN A 37 14.94 -0.51 -6.42
CA ASN A 37 14.46 -1.63 -7.23
C ASN A 37 13.79 -2.73 -6.37
N PHE A 38 13.06 -2.30 -5.34
CA PHE A 38 12.25 -3.17 -4.49
C PHE A 38 10.83 -3.30 -5.05
N PRO A 39 10.16 -4.45 -4.85
CA PRO A 39 8.75 -4.59 -5.20
C PRO A 39 7.88 -3.61 -4.41
N VAL A 40 6.86 -3.05 -5.05
CA VAL A 40 6.00 -2.01 -4.46
C VAL A 40 4.74 -2.64 -3.87
N ILE A 41 4.39 -2.25 -2.64
CA ILE A 41 3.07 -2.50 -2.06
C ILE A 41 2.24 -1.22 -2.15
N LEU A 42 1.07 -1.29 -2.79
CA LEU A 42 0.14 -0.17 -2.89
C LEU A 42 -0.87 -0.21 -1.74
N VAL A 43 -0.89 0.81 -0.88
CA VAL A 43 -1.92 0.94 0.17
C VAL A 43 -3.07 1.81 -0.33
N VAL A 44 -4.27 1.25 -0.37
CA VAL A 44 -5.49 1.93 -0.84
C VAL A 44 -6.41 2.22 0.34
N ASN A 45 -6.52 3.50 0.72
CA ASN A 45 -7.50 3.93 1.72
C ASN A 45 -8.91 3.90 1.13
N LEU A 46 -9.81 3.11 1.73
CA LEU A 46 -11.18 2.88 1.25
C LEU A 46 -12.09 4.08 1.57
N ARG A 47 -12.12 5.03 0.64
CA ARG A 47 -12.99 6.21 0.65
C ARG A 47 -13.49 6.54 -0.75
N LEU A 48 -14.41 7.50 -0.86
CA LEU A 48 -14.84 8.00 -2.16
C LEU A 48 -13.63 8.49 -2.99
N GLY A 49 -13.56 8.03 -4.24
CA GLY A 49 -12.45 8.33 -5.16
C GLY A 49 -11.26 7.37 -5.07
N CYS A 50 -11.25 6.40 -4.15
CA CYS A 50 -10.14 5.45 -3.99
C CYS A 50 -9.86 4.62 -5.25
N ILE A 51 -10.90 4.23 -6.00
CA ILE A 51 -10.73 3.48 -7.26
C ILE A 51 -9.88 4.28 -8.26
N ASN A 52 -10.25 5.54 -8.51
CA ASN A 52 -9.50 6.41 -9.41
C ASN A 52 -8.07 6.62 -8.92
N GLN A 53 -7.89 6.94 -7.63
CA GLN A 53 -6.56 7.15 -7.05
C GLN A 53 -5.68 5.91 -7.18
N ALA A 54 -6.19 4.73 -6.83
CA ALA A 54 -5.45 3.48 -6.92
C ALA A 54 -5.02 3.15 -8.37
N LEU A 55 -5.93 3.32 -9.34
CA LEU A 55 -5.62 3.04 -10.74
C LEU A 55 -4.63 4.04 -11.34
N LEU A 56 -4.73 5.32 -11.00
CA LEU A 56 -3.75 6.33 -11.42
C LEU A 56 -2.38 6.07 -10.80
N THR A 57 -2.32 5.73 -9.51
CA THR A 57 -1.08 5.37 -8.84
C THR A 57 -0.48 4.10 -9.43
N ALA A 58 -1.29 3.07 -9.72
CA ALA A 58 -0.81 1.85 -10.33
C ALA A 58 -0.20 2.09 -11.71
N GLN A 59 -0.87 2.88 -12.56
CA GLN A 59 -0.32 3.28 -13.85
C GLN A 59 1.00 4.05 -13.72
N ALA A 60 1.10 4.96 -12.74
CA ALA A 60 2.33 5.71 -12.51
C ALA A 60 3.48 4.81 -12.02
N ILE A 61 3.19 3.78 -11.21
CA ILE A 61 4.18 2.77 -10.82
C ILE A 61 4.64 1.98 -12.06
N GLU A 62 3.71 1.47 -12.86
CA GLU A 62 4.04 0.68 -14.06
C GLU A 62 4.86 1.49 -15.09
N GLN A 63 4.59 2.78 -15.23
CA GLN A 63 5.35 3.69 -16.12
C GLN A 63 6.82 3.84 -15.71
N THR A 64 7.16 3.62 -14.43
CA THR A 64 8.54 3.62 -13.95
C THR A 64 9.26 2.28 -14.18
N GLY A 65 8.58 1.30 -14.80
CA GLY A 65 9.08 -0.06 -14.98
C GLY A 65 9.01 -0.92 -13.71
N MET A 66 8.46 -0.37 -12.61
CA MET A 66 8.34 -1.06 -11.34
C MET A 66 7.11 -1.97 -11.32
N LYS A 67 7.16 -3.01 -10.47
CA LYS A 67 6.08 -3.97 -10.29
C LYS A 67 5.40 -3.76 -8.94
N ILE A 68 4.07 -3.83 -8.97
CA ILE A 68 3.26 -3.89 -7.76
C ILE A 68 3.20 -5.35 -7.32
N ALA A 69 3.84 -5.63 -6.19
CA ALA A 69 3.86 -6.96 -5.56
C ALA A 69 2.49 -7.35 -5.01
N GLY A 70 1.74 -6.36 -4.55
CA GLY A 70 0.40 -6.52 -4.01
C GLY A 70 -0.14 -5.18 -3.54
N TRP A 71 -1.40 -5.19 -3.12
CA TRP A 71 -2.03 -4.03 -2.54
C TRP A 71 -2.79 -4.37 -1.27
N ILE A 72 -2.94 -3.38 -0.40
CA ILE A 72 -3.64 -3.49 0.87
C ILE A 72 -4.84 -2.57 0.82
N ALA A 73 -6.01 -3.09 1.19
CA ALA A 73 -7.19 -2.26 1.43
C ALA A 73 -7.16 -1.76 2.88
N ASN A 74 -7.14 -0.45 3.10
CA ASN A 74 -7.06 0.14 4.43
C ASN A 74 -8.35 0.89 4.78
N ASN A 75 -8.95 0.58 5.93
CA ASN A 75 -10.07 1.31 6.49
C ASN A 75 -9.56 2.33 7.51
N ALA A 76 -9.16 3.53 7.07
CA ALA A 76 -8.52 4.51 7.95
C ALA A 76 -9.49 5.33 8.83
N VAL A 77 -10.80 5.18 8.62
CA VAL A 77 -11.85 5.96 9.30
C VAL A 77 -12.95 5.02 9.79
N SER A 78 -13.58 5.39 10.90
CA SER A 78 -14.66 4.58 11.48
C SER A 78 -15.87 4.54 10.55
N GLU A 79 -16.71 3.50 10.68
CA GLU A 79 -17.97 3.42 9.94
C GLU A 79 -18.92 4.58 10.28
N GLU A 80 -18.79 5.18 11.47
CA GLU A 80 -19.58 6.34 11.89
C GLU A 80 -19.15 7.62 11.16
N GLU A 81 -17.85 7.83 10.98
CA GLU A 81 -17.28 9.02 10.32
C GLU A 81 -17.38 8.94 8.81
N ASN A 82 -17.27 7.74 8.25
CA ASN A 82 -17.38 7.49 6.83
C ASN A 82 -18.19 6.21 6.61
N PRO A 83 -19.54 6.31 6.68
CA PRO A 83 -20.43 5.19 6.40
C PRO A 83 -20.30 4.83 4.92
N MET A 84 -19.33 3.97 4.64
CA MET A 84 -19.04 3.49 3.29
C MET A 84 -20.01 2.38 2.95
N THR A 85 -21.09 2.74 2.28
CA THR A 85 -22.15 1.81 1.88
C THR A 85 -21.70 0.71 0.91
N HIS A 86 -20.48 0.82 0.34
CA HIS A 86 -20.01 0.02 -0.79
C HIS A 86 -18.53 -0.44 -0.68
N GLN A 87 -18.00 -0.67 0.52
CA GLN A 87 -16.60 -1.12 0.69
C GLN A 87 -16.30 -2.40 -0.09
N ALA A 88 -17.16 -3.41 0.04
CA ALA A 88 -16.99 -4.69 -0.65
C ALA A 88 -16.96 -4.54 -2.18
N GLU A 89 -17.80 -3.65 -2.72
CA GLU A 89 -17.90 -3.37 -4.16
C GLU A 89 -16.69 -2.58 -4.67
N ASN A 90 -16.14 -1.66 -3.87
CA ASN A 90 -14.89 -0.97 -4.19
C ASN A 90 -13.72 -1.95 -4.22
N ILE A 91 -13.60 -2.82 -3.20
CA ILE A 91 -12.57 -3.86 -3.17
C ILE A 91 -12.72 -4.78 -4.38
N HIS A 92 -13.94 -5.20 -4.69
CA HIS A 92 -14.21 -6.03 -5.87
C HIS A 92 -13.78 -5.32 -7.16
N SER A 93 -14.16 -4.06 -7.34
CA SER A 93 -13.79 -3.26 -8.51
C SER A 93 -12.28 -3.12 -8.67
N LEU A 94 -11.56 -2.93 -7.56
CA LEU A 94 -10.09 -2.86 -7.53
C LEU A 94 -9.45 -4.20 -7.86
N LYS A 95 -9.96 -5.32 -7.32
CA LYS A 95 -9.46 -6.68 -7.64
C LYS A 95 -9.54 -7.00 -9.13
N GLU A 96 -10.58 -6.53 -9.82
CA GLU A 96 -10.74 -6.75 -11.27
C GLU A 96 -9.79 -5.90 -12.13
N ARG A 97 -9.28 -4.79 -11.59
CA ARG A 97 -8.60 -3.74 -12.38
C ARG A 97 -7.12 -3.58 -12.03
N LEU A 98 -6.72 -3.93 -10.82
CA LEU A 98 -5.32 -3.96 -10.41
C LEU A 98 -4.70 -5.29 -10.80
N ASN A 99 -3.60 -5.24 -11.55
CA ASN A 99 -2.81 -6.42 -11.91
C ASN A 99 -1.86 -6.84 -10.77
N ALA A 100 -2.39 -6.95 -9.55
CA ALA A 100 -1.65 -7.31 -8.35
C ALA A 100 -2.59 -7.95 -7.31
N PRO A 101 -2.11 -8.89 -6.48
CA PRO A 101 -2.93 -9.54 -5.48
C PRO A 101 -3.34 -8.58 -4.36
N LEU A 102 -4.56 -8.75 -3.85
CA LEU A 102 -4.95 -8.17 -2.55
C LEU A 102 -4.27 -8.97 -1.43
N LEU A 103 -3.37 -8.32 -0.71
CA LEU A 103 -2.60 -8.94 0.37
C LEU A 103 -3.43 -9.06 1.66
N GLY A 104 -4.33 -8.10 1.90
CA GLY A 104 -5.12 -8.05 3.12
C GLY A 104 -6.06 -6.85 3.16
N VAL A 105 -7.02 -6.91 4.09
CA VAL A 105 -7.91 -5.80 4.44
C VAL A 105 -7.61 -5.42 5.88
N LEU A 106 -7.09 -4.21 6.10
CA LEU A 106 -6.86 -3.67 7.43
C LEU A 106 -8.18 -3.10 7.98
N PRO A 107 -8.61 -3.50 9.19
CA PRO A 107 -9.76 -2.89 9.83
C PRO A 107 -9.42 -1.47 10.28
N TYR A 108 -10.46 -0.71 10.66
CA TYR A 108 -10.25 0.53 11.38
C TYR A 108 -9.72 0.22 12.78
N PHE A 109 -8.68 0.96 13.19
CA PHE A 109 -8.16 0.95 14.54
C PHE A 109 -8.35 2.34 15.14
N SER A 110 -8.95 2.39 16.32
CA SER A 110 -8.91 3.59 17.15
C SER A 110 -7.46 3.90 17.58
N ILE A 111 -7.22 5.14 18.01
CA ILE A 111 -5.91 5.57 18.52
C ILE A 111 -5.44 4.67 19.67
N ASP A 112 -6.36 4.25 20.55
CA ASP A 112 -6.05 3.36 21.66
C ASP A 112 -5.69 1.93 21.22
N GLU A 113 -6.21 1.47 20.09
CA GLU A 113 -5.87 0.17 19.51
C GLU A 113 -4.54 0.20 18.76
N LEU A 114 -4.21 1.31 18.09
CA LEU A 114 -2.92 1.51 17.42
C LEU A 114 -1.74 1.55 18.40
N ASN A 115 -1.98 1.98 19.65
CA ASN A 115 -0.96 2.01 20.69
C ASN A 115 -0.66 0.63 21.31
N LYS A 116 -1.41 -0.41 20.93
CA LYS A 116 -1.15 -1.78 21.35
C LYS A 116 -0.28 -2.46 20.30
N GLU A 117 0.67 -3.27 20.73
CA GLU A 117 1.38 -4.16 19.80
C GLU A 117 0.36 -5.12 19.17
N GLN A 118 0.15 -4.95 17.86
CA GLN A 118 -0.62 -5.87 17.04
C GLN A 118 0.29 -6.45 15.96
N PRO A 119 0.27 -7.78 15.73
CA PRO A 119 1.07 -8.37 14.67
C PRO A 119 0.54 -7.90 13.31
N PHE A 120 1.35 -7.18 12.54
CA PHE A 120 1.04 -6.77 11.17
C PHE A 120 0.63 -7.98 10.28
N PHE A 121 1.30 -9.11 10.49
CA PHE A 121 1.09 -10.35 9.76
C PHE A 121 -0.25 -11.04 10.06
N ASP A 122 -0.99 -10.62 11.09
CA ASP A 122 -2.35 -11.14 11.35
C ASP A 122 -3.34 -10.70 10.26
N PHE A 123 -3.04 -9.61 9.56
CA PHE A 123 -3.93 -9.02 8.56
C PHE A 123 -3.40 -9.13 7.12
N ILE A 124 -2.10 -9.37 6.96
CA ILE A 124 -1.40 -9.34 5.68
C ILE A 124 -0.52 -10.57 5.59
N ASP A 125 -0.87 -11.44 4.65
CA ASP A 125 -0.18 -12.71 4.43
C ASP A 125 0.93 -12.52 3.38
N MET A 126 2.11 -12.09 3.80
CA MET A 126 3.25 -11.83 2.91
C MET A 126 3.86 -13.12 2.36
N GLU A 127 3.90 -14.19 3.16
CA GLU A 127 4.50 -15.49 2.79
C GLU A 127 3.77 -16.14 1.61
N LYS A 128 2.43 -16.09 1.61
CA LYS A 128 1.60 -16.63 0.53
C LYS A 128 1.90 -15.99 -0.83
N TYR A 129 2.35 -14.75 -0.84
CA TYR A 129 2.64 -14.02 -2.08
C TYR A 129 4.14 -13.94 -2.40
N HIS A 130 4.98 -14.67 -1.65
CA HIS A 130 6.44 -14.74 -1.83
C HIS A 130 7.11 -13.35 -1.81
N LEU A 131 6.66 -12.50 -0.88
CA LEU A 131 7.20 -11.16 -0.63
C LEU A 131 8.23 -11.15 0.49
#